data_AF-A0A926Z761-F1
#
_entry.id   AF-A0A926Z761-F1
#
_cell.length_a   1.000
_cell.length_b   1.000
_cell.length_c   1.000
_cell.angle_alpha   90.00
_cell.angle_beta   90.00
_cell.angle_gamma   90.00
#
_symmetry.space_group_name_H-M   'P 1'
#
loop_
_entity.id
_entity.type
_entity.pdbx_description
1 polymer ?
#
loop_
_entity_poly.entity_id
_entity_poly.type
_entity_poly.pdbx_seq_one_letter_code
_entity_poly.pdbx_strand_id
1 'polypeptide(L)'
;MSNTNLTLPLLHSLKAYAKTFAVSGNAEQLSAIASAILRFQPQEGALSLMSTDAVIQQVVQQFGVDRGLPDTLDLAIDSKTEQLIQGVHQWQRSLENQVLNTLNAYAQNFQTEQLQNLLPETVLSILPLVEDAQLHKSEFDFLLQQVKSKFNIENALGQVIEPQYLAIAQKLAKSLQLGNVTQLFEQQLLQGRLQGRSLVEQSVENLTESFVNQELEKFLGSDAVTVDIDVDAQQMMVKQVVLKLNMMQSSPPPVKSNADISKQLDQEVAKMQALRSQPISFSFQPPQ
;
A
#
# COMPACT_ATOMS: atom_id res chain seq x y z
N MET A 1 -27.36 6.27 -4.22
CA MET A 1 -27.53 4.89 -3.75
C MET A 1 -26.63 4.71 -2.55
N SER A 2 -27.18 4.27 -1.41
CA SER A 2 -26.56 4.50 -0.09
C SER A 2 -25.49 3.46 0.23
N ASN A 3 -24.32 3.91 0.71
CA ASN A 3 -23.20 3.07 1.19
C ASN A 3 -23.59 2.04 2.28
N THR A 4 -24.80 2.13 2.82
CA THR A 4 -25.36 1.27 3.86
C THR A 4 -25.45 -0.21 3.48
N ASN A 5 -25.55 -0.54 2.18
CA ASN A 5 -25.69 -1.93 1.73
C ASN A 5 -24.41 -2.77 1.92
N LEU A 6 -23.24 -2.13 2.06
CA LEU A 6 -21.94 -2.83 2.20
C LEU A 6 -21.39 -2.78 3.62
N THR A 7 -21.71 -1.73 4.38
CA THR A 7 -21.20 -1.53 5.75
C THR A 7 -21.59 -2.68 6.67
N LEU A 8 -22.85 -3.11 6.65
CA LEU A 8 -23.34 -4.16 7.57
C LEU A 8 -22.79 -5.56 7.24
N PRO A 9 -22.81 -6.03 5.97
CA PRO A 9 -22.19 -7.31 5.61
C PRO A 9 -20.68 -7.33 5.87
N LEU A 10 -19.98 -6.22 5.62
CA LEU A 10 -18.55 -6.11 5.88
C LEU A 10 -18.24 -6.12 7.38
N LEU A 11 -19.00 -5.38 8.19
CA LEU A 11 -18.86 -5.40 9.65
C LEU A 11 -19.12 -6.79 10.22
N HIS A 12 -20.14 -7.49 9.73
CA HIS A 12 -20.44 -8.88 10.11
C HIS A 12 -19.26 -9.82 9.80
N SER A 13 -18.74 -9.73 8.58
CA SER A 13 -17.60 -10.54 8.13
C SER A 13 -16.32 -10.21 8.92
N LEU A 14 -16.08 -8.93 9.23
CA LEU A 14 -14.94 -8.49 10.04
C LEU A 14 -15.02 -9.01 11.47
N LYS A 15 -16.20 -8.98 12.10
CA LYS A 15 -16.44 -9.58 13.43
C LYS A 15 -16.24 -11.09 13.42
N ALA A 16 -16.78 -11.78 12.42
CA ALA A 16 -16.59 -13.21 12.23
C ALA A 16 -15.10 -13.57 12.07
N TYR A 17 -14.37 -12.81 11.25
CA TYR A 17 -12.91 -12.97 11.08
C TYR A 17 -12.18 -12.78 12.40
N ALA A 18 -12.43 -11.68 13.11
CA ALA A 18 -11.75 -11.37 14.37
C ALA A 18 -12.02 -12.42 15.45
N LYS A 19 -13.26 -12.94 15.54
CA LYS A 19 -13.64 -14.04 16.44
C LYS A 19 -12.93 -15.34 16.08
N THR A 20 -12.88 -15.70 14.79
CA THR A 20 -12.35 -16.99 14.31
C THR A 20 -10.83 -17.07 14.41
N PHE A 21 -10.12 -15.98 14.09
CA PHE A 21 -8.65 -15.95 14.02
C PHE A 21 -8.00 -15.18 15.17
N ALA A 22 -8.76 -14.87 16.23
CA ALA A 22 -8.28 -14.20 17.45
C ALA A 22 -7.48 -12.91 17.17
N VAL A 23 -7.97 -12.08 16.25
CA VAL A 23 -7.27 -10.85 15.85
C VAL A 23 -7.40 -9.77 16.92
N SER A 24 -6.26 -9.27 17.40
CA SER A 24 -6.21 -8.06 18.24
C SER A 24 -6.62 -6.86 17.41
N GLY A 25 -7.74 -6.23 17.74
CA GLY A 25 -8.31 -5.20 16.86
C GLY A 25 -7.62 -3.83 16.97
N ASN A 26 -6.35 -3.74 16.58
CA ASN A 26 -5.76 -2.47 16.20
C ASN A 26 -6.41 -1.99 14.88
N ALA A 27 -6.53 -0.67 14.70
CA ALA A 27 -7.30 -0.11 13.59
C ALA A 27 -6.69 -0.42 12.20
N GLU A 28 -5.37 -0.51 12.12
CA GLU A 28 -4.64 -0.79 10.88
C GLU A 28 -4.88 -2.22 10.38
N GLN A 29 -4.73 -3.21 11.27
CA GLN A 29 -5.01 -4.62 10.99
C GLN A 29 -6.48 -4.84 10.64
N LEU A 30 -7.41 -4.18 11.34
CA LEU A 30 -8.84 -4.26 11.00
C LEU A 30 -9.13 -3.62 9.64
N SER A 31 -8.46 -2.53 9.29
CA SER A 31 -8.60 -1.89 7.97
C SER A 31 -8.07 -2.77 6.85
N ALA A 32 -6.94 -3.45 7.07
CA ALA A 32 -6.37 -4.40 6.14
C ALA A 32 -7.28 -5.61 5.93
N ILE A 33 -7.83 -6.19 7.01
CA ILE A 33 -8.75 -7.32 6.93
C ILE A 33 -10.06 -6.91 6.25
N ALA A 34 -10.63 -5.75 6.58
CA ALA A 34 -11.83 -5.25 5.92
C ALA A 34 -11.61 -5.01 4.42
N SER A 35 -10.47 -4.46 4.04
CA SER A 35 -10.08 -4.29 2.63
C SER A 35 -9.97 -5.64 1.92
N ALA A 36 -9.32 -6.63 2.54
CA ALA A 36 -9.20 -7.95 1.97
C ALA A 36 -10.56 -8.66 1.84
N ILE A 37 -11.45 -8.52 2.83
CA ILE A 37 -12.82 -9.04 2.75
C ILE A 37 -13.57 -8.42 1.57
N LEU A 38 -13.48 -7.10 1.37
CA LEU A 38 -14.13 -6.43 0.24
C LEU A 38 -13.60 -6.91 -1.12
N ARG A 39 -12.31 -7.26 -1.23
CA ARG A 39 -11.75 -7.86 -2.45
C ARG A 39 -12.41 -9.21 -2.76
N PHE A 40 -12.60 -10.04 -1.74
CA PHE A 40 -13.13 -11.40 -1.91
C PHE A 40 -14.67 -11.45 -1.93
N GLN A 41 -15.35 -10.33 -1.64
CA GLN A 41 -16.80 -10.24 -1.77
C GLN A 41 -17.20 -10.07 -3.24
N PRO A 42 -18.24 -10.79 -3.71
CA PRO A 42 -18.81 -10.56 -5.04
C PRO A 42 -19.32 -9.12 -5.13
N GLN A 43 -18.69 -8.27 -5.94
CA GLN A 43 -19.16 -6.91 -6.14
C GLN A 43 -20.32 -6.90 -7.13
N GLU A 44 -21.55 -6.85 -6.63
CA GLU A 44 -22.71 -6.46 -7.45
C GLU A 44 -22.65 -4.95 -7.71
N GLY A 45 -21.90 -4.55 -8.73
CA GLY A 45 -21.74 -3.17 -9.17
C GLY A 45 -20.36 -2.58 -8.87
N ALA A 46 -19.80 -1.86 -9.85
CA ALA A 46 -18.50 -1.22 -9.74
C ALA A 46 -18.50 -0.16 -8.63
N LEU A 47 -17.85 -0.46 -7.51
CA LEU A 47 -17.58 0.52 -6.46
C LEU A 47 -16.35 1.32 -6.85
N SER A 48 -16.44 2.65 -6.74
CA SER A 48 -15.26 3.51 -6.82
C SER A 48 -14.35 3.29 -5.60
N LEU A 49 -13.03 3.31 -5.80
CA LEU A 49 -11.99 3.19 -4.76
C LEU A 49 -12.15 4.21 -3.62
N MET A 50 -12.67 5.41 -3.89
CA MET A 50 -12.94 6.41 -2.84
C MET A 50 -14.10 5.99 -1.94
N SER A 51 -15.06 5.22 -2.46
CA SER A 51 -16.19 4.70 -1.70
C SER A 51 -15.77 3.51 -0.82
N THR A 52 -14.79 2.71 -1.24
CA THR A 52 -14.29 1.57 -0.44
C THR A 52 -13.55 2.02 0.81
N ASP A 53 -12.70 3.05 0.73
CA ASP A 53 -11.93 3.52 1.90
C ASP A 53 -12.83 4.15 2.97
N ALA A 54 -13.82 4.94 2.56
CA ALA A 54 -14.81 5.51 3.47
C ALA A 54 -15.63 4.41 4.17
N VAL A 55 -16.02 3.36 3.43
CA VAL A 55 -16.73 2.20 3.98
C VAL A 55 -15.84 1.43 4.95
N ILE A 56 -14.58 1.19 4.62
CA ILE A 56 -13.61 0.52 5.51
C ILE A 56 -13.44 1.31 6.81
N GLN A 57 -13.20 2.62 6.72
CA GLN A 57 -13.05 3.46 7.92
C GLN A 57 -14.30 3.45 8.79
N GLN A 58 -15.49 3.56 8.17
CA GLN A 58 -16.76 3.51 8.88
C GLN A 58 -16.94 2.16 9.59
N VAL A 59 -16.64 1.04 8.92
CA VAL A 59 -16.75 -0.30 9.53
C VAL A 59 -15.76 -0.49 10.67
N VAL A 60 -14.51 -0.03 10.53
CA VAL A 60 -13.49 -0.14 11.58
C VAL A 60 -13.86 0.71 12.80
N GLN A 61 -14.43 1.90 12.59
CA GLN A 61 -14.97 2.73 13.68
C GLN A 61 -16.14 2.03 14.39
N GLN A 62 -17.10 1.50 13.65
CA GLN A 62 -18.24 0.76 14.20
C GLN A 62 -17.80 -0.50 14.96
N PHE A 63 -16.78 -1.21 14.45
CA PHE A 63 -16.18 -2.35 15.14
C PHE A 63 -15.60 -1.96 16.50
N GLY A 64 -14.97 -0.78 16.60
CA GLY A 64 -14.42 -0.26 17.86
C GLY A 64 -15.48 0.12 18.88
N VAL A 65 -16.59 0.75 18.44
CA VAL A 65 -17.73 1.12 19.29
C VAL A 65 -18.44 -0.14 19.82
N ASP A 66 -18.58 -1.17 18.99
CA ASP A 66 -19.30 -2.39 19.34
C ASP A 66 -18.54 -3.33 20.29
N ARG A 67 -17.25 -3.09 20.58
CA ARG A 67 -16.51 -3.87 21.61
C ARG A 67 -17.01 -3.65 23.03
N GLY A 68 -17.74 -2.57 23.27
CA GLY A 68 -18.31 -2.25 24.59
C GLY A 68 -19.69 -2.88 24.83
N LEU A 69 -20.29 -3.52 23.82
CA LEU A 69 -21.57 -4.21 23.95
C LEU A 69 -21.31 -5.68 24.34
N PRO A 70 -22.09 -6.25 25.27
CA PRO A 70 -21.92 -7.65 25.65
C PRO A 70 -22.08 -8.55 24.42
N ASP A 71 -21.36 -9.68 24.40
CA ASP A 71 -21.35 -10.77 23.39
C ASP A 71 -22.74 -11.44 23.17
N THR A 72 -23.83 -10.68 23.15
CA THR A 72 -25.21 -11.18 23.10
C THR A 72 -25.70 -11.50 21.68
N LEU A 73 -24.89 -11.25 20.67
CA LEU A 73 -25.06 -11.88 19.38
C LEU A 73 -24.01 -12.96 19.28
N ASP A 74 -24.41 -14.17 19.64
CA ASP A 74 -23.82 -15.38 19.09
C ASP A 74 -23.93 -15.23 17.57
N LEU A 75 -22.90 -14.63 16.97
CA LEU A 75 -22.79 -14.41 15.54
C LEU A 75 -22.81 -15.79 14.92
N ALA A 76 -24.00 -16.23 14.51
CA ALA A 76 -24.17 -17.41 13.70
C ALA A 76 -23.45 -17.10 12.38
N ILE A 77 -22.21 -17.57 12.28
CA ILE A 77 -21.42 -17.42 11.07
C ILE A 77 -22.03 -18.38 10.06
N ASP A 78 -22.71 -17.84 9.05
CA ASP A 78 -23.20 -18.66 7.97
C ASP A 78 -22.03 -19.23 7.14
N SER A 79 -22.28 -20.37 6.47
CA SER A 79 -21.25 -21.06 5.68
C SER A 79 -20.57 -20.20 4.61
N LYS A 80 -21.25 -19.19 4.05
CA LYS A 80 -20.65 -18.30 3.04
C LYS A 80 -19.70 -17.31 3.68
N THR A 81 -20.11 -16.72 4.82
CA THR A 81 -19.24 -15.85 5.63
C THR A 81 -18.03 -16.62 6.12
N GLU A 82 -18.18 -17.88 6.55
CA GLU A 82 -17.07 -18.74 6.97
C GLU A 82 -16.08 -19.01 5.81
N GLN A 83 -16.57 -19.42 4.65
CA GLN A 83 -15.74 -19.64 3.46
C GLN A 83 -14.99 -18.37 3.04
N LEU A 84 -15.66 -17.23 3.08
CA LEU A 84 -15.08 -15.92 2.78
C LEU A 84 -13.91 -15.58 3.71
N ILE A 85 -14.13 -15.65 5.03
CA ILE A 85 -13.08 -15.29 6.01
C ILE A 85 -11.91 -16.28 5.99
N GLN A 86 -12.18 -17.57 5.73
CA GLN A 86 -11.13 -18.58 5.55
C GLN A 86 -10.29 -18.30 4.30
N GLY A 87 -10.94 -17.98 3.17
CA GLY A 87 -10.26 -17.62 1.93
C GLY A 87 -9.37 -16.39 2.10
N VAL A 88 -9.89 -15.34 2.75
CA VAL A 88 -9.12 -14.13 3.06
C VAL A 88 -7.91 -14.45 3.94
N HIS A 89 -8.09 -15.25 5.00
CA HIS A 89 -7.01 -15.62 5.90
C HIS A 89 -5.91 -16.45 5.21
N GLN A 90 -6.31 -17.46 4.43
CA GLN A 90 -5.39 -18.31 3.67
C GLN A 90 -4.60 -17.49 2.66
N TRP A 91 -5.28 -16.60 1.92
CA TRP A 91 -4.63 -15.71 0.96
C TRP A 91 -3.60 -14.79 1.64
N GLN A 92 -3.96 -14.13 2.75
CA GLN A 92 -3.01 -13.27 3.50
C GLN A 92 -1.78 -14.05 3.97
N ARG A 93 -1.97 -15.26 4.49
CA ARG A 93 -0.87 -16.12 4.96
C ARG A 93 0.01 -16.62 3.81
N SER A 94 -0.60 -16.96 2.68
CA SER A 94 0.12 -17.37 1.47
C SER A 94 0.99 -16.22 0.96
N LEU A 95 0.40 -15.04 0.80
CA LEU A 95 1.12 -13.84 0.32
C LEU A 95 2.27 -13.47 1.25
N GLU A 96 2.02 -13.45 2.56
CA GLU A 96 3.06 -13.22 3.57
C GLU A 96 4.23 -14.20 3.43
N ASN A 97 3.94 -15.50 3.35
CA ASN A 97 4.97 -16.54 3.24
C ASN A 97 5.75 -16.42 1.93
N GLN A 98 5.08 -16.15 0.80
CA GLN A 98 5.74 -15.96 -0.49
C GLN A 98 6.69 -14.76 -0.47
N VAL A 99 6.27 -13.64 0.15
CA VAL A 99 7.12 -12.45 0.31
C VAL A 99 8.33 -12.76 1.19
N LEU A 100 8.11 -13.39 2.36
CA LEU A 100 9.20 -13.77 3.27
C LEU A 100 10.19 -14.74 2.62
N ASN A 101 9.71 -15.78 1.94
CA ASN A 101 10.57 -16.75 1.27
C ASN A 101 11.37 -16.11 0.13
N THR A 102 10.76 -15.19 -0.61
CA THR A 102 11.45 -14.42 -1.66
C THR A 102 12.52 -13.50 -1.07
N LEU A 103 12.22 -12.81 0.03
CA LEU A 103 13.20 -11.98 0.75
C LEU A 103 14.36 -12.82 1.27
N ASN A 104 14.08 -13.99 1.84
CA ASN A 104 15.12 -14.88 2.35
C ASN A 104 16.01 -15.40 1.21
N ALA A 105 15.39 -15.82 0.09
CA ALA A 105 16.10 -16.22 -1.11
C ALA A 105 17.00 -15.09 -1.65
N TYR A 106 16.49 -13.86 -1.68
CA TYR A 106 17.23 -12.69 -2.13
C TYR A 106 18.41 -12.37 -1.21
N ALA A 107 18.18 -12.34 0.11
CA ALA A 107 19.23 -12.10 1.10
C ALA A 107 20.38 -13.10 0.99
N GLN A 108 20.08 -14.39 0.77
CA GLN A 108 21.08 -15.44 0.61
C GLN A 108 21.94 -15.27 -0.65
N ASN A 109 21.33 -14.88 -1.77
CA ASN A 109 22.01 -14.92 -3.08
C ASN A 109 22.69 -13.61 -3.45
N PHE A 110 22.24 -12.48 -2.90
CA PHE A 110 22.69 -11.16 -3.30
C PHE A 110 23.34 -10.34 -2.17
N GLN A 111 23.46 -10.90 -0.95
CA GLN A 111 24.22 -10.36 0.20
C GLN A 111 24.03 -8.86 0.44
N THR A 112 22.79 -8.43 0.59
CA THR A 112 22.46 -7.01 0.71
C THR A 112 22.45 -6.56 2.18
N GLU A 113 23.57 -6.03 2.66
CA GLU A 113 23.66 -5.37 3.97
C GLU A 113 22.63 -4.22 4.13
N GLN A 114 22.16 -3.67 3.01
CA GLN A 114 21.17 -2.58 2.96
C GLN A 114 19.71 -3.06 2.92
N LEU A 115 19.45 -4.38 2.89
CA LEU A 115 18.11 -4.92 2.69
C LEU A 115 17.11 -4.46 3.77
N GLN A 116 17.57 -4.30 5.02
CA GLN A 116 16.71 -3.80 6.11
C GLN A 116 16.25 -2.35 5.88
N ASN A 117 17.12 -1.52 5.30
CA ASN A 117 16.82 -0.12 5.03
C ASN A 117 15.93 0.06 3.78
N LEU A 118 15.99 -0.90 2.85
CA LEU A 118 15.21 -0.93 1.60
C LEU A 118 14.04 -1.90 1.65
N LEU A 119 13.66 -2.37 2.85
CA LEU A 119 12.65 -3.42 3.00
C LEU A 119 11.27 -3.00 2.45
N PRO A 120 10.76 -1.78 2.68
CA PRO A 120 9.50 -1.34 2.07
C PRO A 120 9.53 -1.40 0.54
N GLU A 121 10.57 -0.87 -0.09
CA GLU A 121 10.75 -0.85 -1.53
C GLU A 121 10.93 -2.26 -2.09
N THR A 122 11.68 -3.10 -1.38
CA THR A 122 11.93 -4.48 -1.79
C THR A 122 10.64 -5.31 -1.73
N VAL A 123 9.86 -5.18 -0.65
CA VAL A 123 8.54 -5.84 -0.54
C VAL A 123 7.62 -5.37 -1.66
N LEU A 124 7.59 -4.06 -1.95
CA LEU A 124 6.82 -3.52 -3.05
C LEU A 124 7.20 -4.13 -4.41
N SER A 125 8.51 -4.33 -4.65
CA SER A 125 9.02 -4.94 -5.87
C SER A 125 8.78 -6.46 -5.95
N ILE A 126 8.63 -7.14 -4.81
CA ILE A 126 8.34 -8.58 -4.75
C ILE A 126 6.89 -8.86 -5.11
N LEU A 127 5.96 -8.04 -4.63
CA LEU A 127 4.52 -8.28 -4.78
C LEU A 127 4.09 -8.69 -6.19
N PRO A 128 4.42 -7.94 -7.27
CA PRO A 128 4.01 -8.32 -8.63
C PRO A 128 4.70 -9.57 -9.18
N LEU A 129 5.72 -10.11 -8.50
CA LEU A 129 6.40 -11.36 -8.87
C LEU A 129 5.77 -12.59 -8.23
N VAL A 130 5.19 -12.44 -7.05
CA VAL A 130 4.65 -13.56 -6.27
C VAL A 130 3.15 -13.70 -6.42
N GLU A 131 2.47 -12.58 -6.67
CA GLU A 131 1.01 -12.52 -6.77
C GLU A 131 0.61 -11.42 -7.75
N ASP A 132 -0.36 -11.69 -8.62
CA ASP A 132 -0.96 -10.65 -9.48
C ASP A 132 -2.02 -9.85 -8.71
N ALA A 133 -1.69 -9.45 -7.48
CA ALA A 133 -2.63 -8.81 -6.57
C ALA A 133 -2.46 -7.29 -6.58
N GLN A 134 -3.56 -6.60 -6.85
CA GLN A 134 -3.70 -5.18 -6.56
C GLN A 134 -4.01 -5.00 -5.08
N LEU A 135 -2.99 -4.70 -4.28
CA LEU A 135 -3.16 -4.42 -2.85
C LEU A 135 -3.61 -2.98 -2.63
N HIS A 136 -4.54 -2.79 -1.70
CA HIS A 136 -4.80 -1.49 -1.10
C HIS A 136 -3.68 -1.13 -0.13
N LYS A 137 -3.55 0.17 0.14
CA LYS A 137 -2.53 0.70 1.05
C LYS A 137 -2.55 0.05 2.44
N SER A 138 -3.73 -0.09 3.05
CA SER A 138 -3.86 -0.69 4.39
C SER A 138 -3.37 -2.14 4.45
N GLU A 139 -3.60 -2.90 3.39
CA GLU A 139 -3.15 -4.29 3.28
C GLU A 139 -1.65 -4.39 3.08
N PHE A 140 -1.10 -3.49 2.27
CA PHE A 140 0.35 -3.38 2.11
C PHE A 140 1.03 -2.98 3.42
N ASP A 141 0.53 -1.95 4.09
CA ASP A 141 1.10 -1.48 5.36
C ASP A 141 1.06 -2.59 6.41
N PHE A 142 -0.05 -3.34 6.50
CA PHE A 142 -0.17 -4.48 7.38
C PHE A 142 0.79 -5.63 7.00
N LEU A 143 0.86 -5.99 5.72
CA LEU A 143 1.79 -6.99 5.22
C LEU A 143 3.24 -6.60 5.52
N LEU A 144 3.60 -5.34 5.28
CA LEU A 144 4.93 -4.80 5.55
C LEU A 144 5.26 -4.86 7.04
N GLN A 145 4.31 -4.56 7.93
CA GLN A 145 4.51 -4.73 9.37
C GLN A 145 4.73 -6.21 9.75
N GLN A 146 3.94 -7.14 9.20
CA GLN A 146 4.11 -8.58 9.44
C GLN A 146 5.48 -9.05 8.95
N VAL A 147 5.86 -8.69 7.73
CA VAL A 147 7.16 -9.00 7.14
C VAL A 147 8.28 -8.40 7.98
N LYS A 148 8.21 -7.12 8.36
CA LYS A 148 9.20 -6.48 9.25
C LYS A 148 9.37 -7.21 10.58
N SER A 149 8.28 -7.72 11.15
CA SER A 149 8.30 -8.41 12.44
C SER A 149 8.92 -9.81 12.39
N LYS A 150 8.89 -10.46 11.21
CA LYS A 150 9.33 -11.86 11.03
C LYS A 150 10.63 -12.00 10.25
N PHE A 151 10.92 -11.04 9.38
CA PHE A 151 12.13 -11.05 8.57
C PHE A 151 13.34 -10.77 9.46
N ASN A 152 14.30 -11.69 9.43
CA ASN A 152 15.57 -11.57 10.12
C ASN A 152 16.65 -12.08 9.18
N ILE A 153 17.64 -11.23 8.90
CA ILE A 153 18.69 -11.53 7.91
C ILE A 153 19.58 -12.70 8.34
N GLU A 154 19.85 -12.86 9.63
CA GLU A 154 20.65 -13.96 10.17
C GLU A 154 19.90 -15.29 10.00
N ASN A 155 18.60 -15.29 10.29
CA ASN A 155 17.74 -16.46 10.07
C ASN A 155 17.59 -16.76 8.58
N ALA A 156 17.50 -15.73 7.74
CA ALA A 156 17.39 -15.88 6.30
C ALA A 156 18.58 -16.63 5.72
N LEU A 157 19.81 -16.40 6.19
CA LEU A 157 21.01 -17.08 5.70
C LEU A 157 21.06 -18.58 6.03
N GLY A 158 20.35 -19.02 7.06
CA GLY A 158 20.34 -20.43 7.51
C GLY A 158 19.18 -21.28 6.98
N GLN A 159 18.22 -20.69 6.27
CA GLN A 159 17.03 -21.41 5.81
C GLN A 159 17.23 -22.18 4.50
N VAL A 160 16.57 -23.32 4.37
CA VAL A 160 16.48 -24.03 3.08
C VAL A 160 15.45 -23.32 2.22
N ILE A 161 15.87 -22.82 1.06
CA ILE A 161 15.03 -22.08 0.12
C ILE A 161 14.60 -23.01 -1.02
N GLU A 162 13.29 -23.07 -1.28
CA GLU A 162 12.78 -23.82 -2.41
C GLU A 162 13.23 -23.19 -3.75
N PRO A 163 13.51 -23.99 -4.80
CA PRO A 163 14.02 -23.48 -6.08
C PRO A 163 13.16 -22.39 -6.72
N GLN A 164 11.85 -22.43 -6.52
CA GLN A 164 10.93 -21.43 -7.04
C GLN A 164 11.21 -20.02 -6.50
N TYR A 165 11.55 -19.89 -5.22
CA TYR A 165 11.85 -18.59 -4.61
C TYR A 165 13.22 -18.06 -5.01
N LEU A 166 14.17 -18.94 -5.36
CA LEU A 166 15.44 -18.55 -5.97
C LEU A 166 15.22 -17.90 -7.33
N ALA A 167 14.37 -18.49 -8.18
CA ALA A 167 14.03 -17.93 -9.48
C ALA A 167 13.35 -16.56 -9.35
N ILE A 168 12.44 -16.41 -8.38
CA ILE A 168 11.79 -15.13 -8.08
C ILE A 168 12.81 -14.11 -7.57
N ALA A 169 13.72 -14.49 -6.67
CA ALA A 169 14.77 -13.60 -6.18
C ALA A 169 15.72 -13.11 -7.28
N GLN A 170 16.01 -13.95 -8.29
CA GLN A 170 16.77 -13.52 -9.46
C GLN A 170 16.01 -12.49 -10.31
N LYS A 171 14.70 -12.67 -10.50
CA LYS A 171 13.85 -11.66 -11.15
C LYS A 171 13.80 -10.36 -10.36
N LEU A 172 13.70 -10.46 -9.03
CA LEU A 172 13.75 -9.31 -8.13
C LEU A 172 15.07 -8.55 -8.26
N ALA A 173 16.21 -9.24 -8.28
CA ALA A 173 17.53 -8.61 -8.44
C ALA A 173 17.62 -7.80 -9.74
N LYS A 174 17.14 -8.36 -10.85
CA LYS A 174 17.07 -7.66 -12.13
C LYS A 174 16.17 -6.43 -12.05
N SER A 175 15.01 -6.54 -11.41
CA SER A 175 14.08 -5.41 -11.27
C SER A 175 14.62 -4.28 -10.41
N LEU A 176 15.29 -4.60 -9.30
CA LEU A 176 15.88 -3.57 -8.44
C LEU A 176 17.02 -2.83 -9.17
N GLN A 177 17.74 -3.49 -10.07
CA GLN A 177 18.70 -2.82 -10.97
C GLN A 177 18.01 -1.85 -11.94
N LEU A 178 16.77 -2.12 -12.33
CA LEU A 178 15.95 -1.25 -13.17
C LEU A 178 15.27 -0.10 -12.39
N GLY A 179 15.46 -0.01 -11.06
CA GLY A 179 14.75 0.95 -10.21
C GLY A 179 14.86 2.42 -10.63
N ASN A 180 15.96 2.81 -11.27
CA ASN A 180 16.13 4.15 -11.83
C ASN A 180 15.13 4.45 -12.96
N VAL A 181 14.81 3.45 -13.78
CA VAL A 181 13.87 3.59 -14.89
C VAL A 181 12.43 3.69 -14.38
N THR A 182 12.08 2.86 -13.39
CA THR A 182 10.76 2.92 -12.73
C THR A 182 10.54 4.28 -12.05
N GLN A 183 11.55 4.83 -11.36
CA GLN A 183 11.45 6.14 -10.72
C GLN A 183 11.27 7.29 -11.72
N LEU A 184 12.00 7.26 -12.85
CA LEU A 184 11.83 8.26 -13.92
C LEU A 184 10.42 8.21 -14.50
N PHE A 185 9.91 7.00 -14.68
CA PHE A 185 8.57 6.77 -15.20
C PHE A 185 7.46 7.24 -14.24
N GLU A 186 7.58 6.93 -12.95
CA GLU A 186 6.68 7.45 -11.92
C GLU A 186 6.65 8.99 -11.88
N GLN A 187 7.82 9.64 -11.98
CA GLN A 187 7.90 11.10 -12.02
C GLN A 187 7.16 11.68 -13.22
N GLN A 188 7.28 11.08 -14.41
CA GLN A 188 6.57 11.52 -15.60
C GLN A 188 5.05 11.32 -15.49
N LEU A 189 4.60 10.18 -14.95
CA LEU A 189 3.17 9.96 -14.72
C LEU A 189 2.58 10.96 -13.72
N LEU A 190 3.31 11.26 -12.64
CA LEU A 190 2.89 12.25 -11.65
C LEU A 190 2.88 13.66 -12.25
N GLN A 191 3.84 14.02 -13.10
CA GLN A 191 3.84 15.27 -13.84
C GLN A 191 2.67 15.35 -14.83
N GLY A 192 2.36 14.27 -15.56
CA GLY A 192 1.20 14.18 -16.44
C GLY A 192 -0.13 14.36 -15.70
N ARG A 193 -0.20 13.89 -14.45
CA ARG A 193 -1.35 14.09 -13.54
C ARG A 193 -1.48 15.54 -13.07
N LEU A 194 -0.36 16.21 -12.77
CA LEU A 194 -0.33 17.64 -12.40
C LEU A 194 -0.71 18.57 -13.57
N GLN A 195 -0.54 18.11 -14.81
CA GLN A 195 -0.96 18.83 -16.02
C GLN A 195 -2.45 18.67 -16.38
N GLY A 196 -3.27 18.13 -15.47
CA GLY A 196 -4.74 18.18 -15.59
C GLY A 196 -5.38 17.03 -16.38
N ARG A 197 -4.65 15.97 -16.72
CA ARG A 197 -5.27 14.72 -17.20
C ARG A 197 -5.81 13.94 -16.02
N SER A 198 -7.08 14.19 -15.70
CA SER A 198 -7.84 13.50 -14.67
C SER A 198 -7.96 12.01 -14.99
N LEU A 199 -7.25 11.16 -14.26
CA LEU A 199 -7.41 9.69 -14.24
C LEU A 199 -8.64 9.26 -13.41
N VAL A 200 -9.58 10.17 -13.12
CA VAL A 200 -10.50 10.03 -11.97
C VAL A 200 -11.83 9.32 -12.30
N GLU A 201 -12.21 9.08 -13.56
CA GLU A 201 -13.62 8.76 -13.85
C GLU A 201 -13.96 7.46 -14.59
N GLN A 202 -13.04 6.54 -14.82
CA GLN A 202 -13.38 5.25 -15.44
C GLN A 202 -12.58 4.10 -14.80
N SER A 203 -13.17 2.90 -14.74
CA SER A 203 -12.64 1.71 -14.05
C SER A 203 -11.12 1.59 -14.23
N VAL A 204 -10.42 1.83 -13.12
CA VAL A 204 -9.01 2.18 -13.03
C VAL A 204 -8.11 1.03 -13.46
N GLU A 205 -8.59 -0.22 -13.40
CA GLU A 205 -7.76 -1.40 -13.65
C GLU A 205 -7.28 -1.49 -15.10
N ASN A 206 -8.16 -1.31 -16.10
CA ASN A 206 -7.77 -1.45 -17.52
C ASN A 206 -7.15 -0.16 -18.10
N LEU A 207 -7.51 1.00 -17.55
CA LEU A 207 -7.01 2.29 -18.03
C LEU A 207 -5.65 2.64 -17.44
N THR A 208 -5.35 2.26 -16.19
CA THR A 208 -4.03 2.50 -15.61
C THR A 208 -3.00 1.61 -16.30
N GLU A 209 -3.31 0.35 -16.58
CA GLU A 209 -2.42 -0.51 -17.34
C GLU A 209 -2.23 -0.01 -18.78
N SER A 210 -3.31 0.35 -19.49
CA SER A 210 -3.20 0.90 -20.86
C SER A 210 -2.47 2.24 -20.92
N PHE A 211 -2.68 3.13 -19.96
CA PHE A 211 -1.98 4.43 -19.88
C PHE A 211 -0.52 4.25 -19.50
N VAL A 212 -0.23 3.36 -18.55
CA VAL A 212 1.13 3.00 -18.16
C VAL A 212 1.87 2.37 -19.33
N ASN A 213 1.25 1.43 -20.05
CA ASN A 213 1.81 0.84 -21.26
C ASN A 213 2.09 1.89 -22.33
N GLN A 214 1.16 2.82 -22.54
CA GLN A 214 1.32 3.90 -23.52
C GLN A 214 2.45 4.87 -23.17
N GLU A 215 2.60 5.24 -21.90
CA GLU A 215 3.70 6.11 -21.47
C GLU A 215 5.04 5.35 -21.44
N LEU A 216 5.04 4.05 -21.17
CA LEU A 216 6.24 3.21 -21.28
C LEU A 216 6.68 3.08 -22.74
N GLU A 217 5.77 2.84 -23.68
CA GLU A 217 6.09 2.84 -25.11
C GLU A 217 6.73 4.16 -25.56
N LYS A 218 6.28 5.29 -25.01
CA LYS A 218 6.91 6.60 -25.28
C LYS A 218 8.29 6.70 -24.65
N PHE A 219 8.48 6.23 -23.43
CA PHE A 219 9.78 6.29 -22.73
C PHE A 219 10.81 5.34 -23.34
N LEU A 220 10.39 4.13 -23.71
CA LEU A 220 11.24 3.08 -24.29
C LEU A 220 11.43 3.26 -25.80
N GLY A 221 10.48 3.89 -26.48
CA GLY A 221 10.54 4.19 -27.92
C GLY A 221 11.14 5.55 -28.25
N SER A 222 11.40 6.42 -27.26
CA SER A 222 12.18 7.65 -27.47
C SER A 222 13.63 7.41 -27.06
N ASP A 223 14.55 7.84 -27.91
CA ASP A 223 16.01 7.54 -27.94
C ASP A 223 16.84 7.89 -26.68
N ALA A 224 16.24 8.05 -25.49
CA ALA A 224 16.93 8.53 -24.29
C ALA A 224 17.58 7.42 -23.43
N VAL A 225 17.18 6.14 -23.58
CA VAL A 225 17.77 5.04 -22.80
C VAL A 225 17.78 3.76 -23.65
N THR A 226 18.90 3.46 -24.30
CA THR A 226 19.18 2.15 -24.91
C THR A 226 19.46 1.11 -23.82
N VAL A 227 18.47 0.85 -22.96
CA VAL A 227 18.46 -0.33 -22.11
C VAL A 227 17.55 -1.32 -22.84
N ASP A 228 18.14 -2.42 -23.27
CA ASP A 228 17.41 -3.58 -23.82
C ASP A 228 16.61 -4.21 -22.67
N ILE A 229 15.44 -3.63 -22.39
CA ILE A 229 14.51 -4.12 -21.37
C ILE A 229 13.64 -5.17 -22.04
N ASP A 230 13.85 -6.44 -21.67
CA ASP A 230 13.03 -7.55 -22.14
C ASP A 230 11.53 -7.35 -21.79
N VAL A 231 10.65 -8.03 -22.54
CA VAL A 231 9.19 -7.87 -22.40
C VAL A 231 8.70 -8.23 -20.99
N ASP A 232 9.33 -9.21 -20.35
CA ASP A 232 8.97 -9.63 -19.00
C ASP A 232 9.30 -8.54 -17.97
N ALA A 233 10.44 -7.86 -18.13
CA ALA A 233 10.86 -6.74 -17.31
C ALA A 233 9.98 -5.50 -17.54
N GLN A 234 9.55 -5.25 -18.78
CA GLN A 234 8.58 -4.18 -19.08
C GLN A 234 7.25 -4.43 -18.35
N GLN A 235 6.68 -5.62 -18.47
CA GLN A 235 5.44 -5.99 -17.77
C GLN A 235 5.59 -5.88 -16.26
N MET A 236 6.75 -6.26 -15.73
CA MET A 236 7.02 -6.12 -14.30
C MET A 236 7.04 -4.65 -13.84
N MET A 237 7.65 -3.75 -14.62
CA MET A 237 7.65 -2.31 -14.33
C MET A 237 6.23 -1.74 -14.34
N VAL A 238 5.41 -2.13 -15.33
CA VAL A 238 3.99 -1.75 -15.40
C VAL A 238 3.30 -2.11 -14.09
N LYS A 239 3.41 -3.38 -13.68
CA LYS A 239 2.77 -3.89 -12.46
C LYS A 239 3.25 -3.17 -11.20
N GLN A 240 4.55 -2.90 -11.08
CA GLN A 240 5.08 -2.12 -9.95
C GLN A 240 4.51 -0.71 -9.87
N VAL A 241 4.39 -0.03 -11.01
CA VAL A 241 3.91 1.34 -11.07
C VAL A 241 2.41 1.40 -10.79
N VAL A 242 1.63 0.49 -11.38
CA VAL A 242 0.20 0.34 -11.09
C VAL A 242 -0.01 0.10 -9.60
N LEU A 243 0.74 -0.84 -9.02
CA LEU A 243 0.67 -1.16 -7.59
C LEU A 243 0.99 0.06 -6.72
N LYS A 244 2.05 0.82 -7.05
CA LYS A 244 2.42 2.04 -6.32
C LYS A 244 1.36 3.14 -6.45
N LEU A 245 0.80 3.32 -7.64
CA LEU A 245 -0.30 4.27 -7.87
C LEU A 245 -1.53 3.90 -7.05
N ASN A 246 -1.90 2.62 -6.98
CA ASN A 246 -3.00 2.14 -6.15
C ASN A 246 -2.75 2.47 -4.67
N MET A 247 -1.52 2.27 -4.16
CA MET A 247 -1.16 2.66 -2.79
C MET A 247 -1.25 4.18 -2.56
N MET A 248 -0.90 4.99 -3.55
CA MET A 248 -1.02 6.45 -3.47
C MET A 248 -2.49 6.90 -3.48
N GLN A 249 -3.34 6.26 -4.27
CA GLN A 249 -4.76 6.59 -4.39
C GLN A 249 -5.58 6.20 -3.16
N SER A 250 -5.23 5.10 -2.48
CA SER A 250 -5.87 4.66 -1.22
C SER A 250 -5.34 5.36 0.04
N SER A 251 -4.57 6.45 -0.11
CA SER A 251 -4.24 7.30 1.04
C SER A 251 -5.48 8.11 1.40
N PRO A 252 -5.85 8.23 2.70
CA PRO A 252 -6.94 9.11 3.07
C PRO A 252 -6.65 10.50 2.47
N PRO A 253 -7.66 11.18 1.87
CA PRO A 253 -7.47 12.56 1.48
C PRO A 253 -6.87 13.29 2.69
N PRO A 254 -5.92 14.22 2.47
CA PRO A 254 -5.27 14.92 3.57
C PRO A 254 -6.34 15.34 4.57
N VAL A 255 -6.17 14.92 5.82
CA VAL A 255 -7.14 15.14 6.92
C VAL A 255 -7.42 16.64 7.13
N LYS A 256 -6.65 17.51 6.48
CA LYS A 256 -6.84 18.95 6.36
C LYS A 256 -7.25 19.25 4.92
N SER A 257 -8.35 19.98 4.74
CA SER A 257 -8.69 20.50 3.41
C SER A 257 -7.52 21.35 2.89
N ASN A 258 -7.36 21.47 1.58
CA ASN A 258 -6.34 22.36 1.01
C ASN A 258 -6.44 23.80 1.54
N ALA A 259 -7.65 24.23 1.91
CA ALA A 259 -7.89 25.51 2.57
C ALA A 259 -7.31 25.56 4.00
N ASP A 260 -7.41 24.49 4.77
CA ASP A 260 -6.82 24.39 6.11
C ASP A 260 -5.30 24.33 6.06
N ILE A 261 -4.74 23.65 5.05
CA ILE A 261 -3.29 23.62 4.81
C ILE A 261 -2.79 25.03 4.44
N SER A 262 -3.48 25.72 3.53
CA SER A 262 -3.14 27.11 3.16
C SER A 262 -3.21 28.03 4.38
N LYS A 263 -4.26 27.92 5.18
CA LYS A 263 -4.46 28.74 6.39
C LYS A 263 -3.37 28.49 7.43
N GLN A 264 -2.90 27.25 7.55
CA GLN A 264 -1.80 26.89 8.44
C GLN A 264 -0.45 27.42 7.93
N LEU A 265 -0.26 27.41 6.61
CA LEU A 265 0.93 27.98 5.97
C LEU A 265 0.96 29.50 6.13
N ASP A 266 -0.18 30.17 5.93
CA ASP A 266 -0.34 31.61 6.14
C ASP A 266 -0.08 32.01 7.60
N GLN A 267 -0.56 31.18 8.56
CA GLN A 267 -0.28 31.38 9.99
C GLN A 267 1.20 31.21 10.33
N GLU A 268 1.88 30.24 9.72
CA GLU A 268 3.30 29.99 9.96
C GLU A 268 4.18 31.09 9.33
N VAL A 269 3.80 31.58 8.14
CA VAL A 269 4.41 32.74 7.49
C VAL A 269 4.21 34.00 8.34
N ALA A 270 3.00 34.23 8.87
CA ALA A 270 2.73 35.36 9.76
C ALA A 270 3.55 35.29 11.06
N LYS A 271 3.69 34.10 11.66
CA LYS A 271 4.59 33.89 12.82
C LYS A 271 6.05 34.18 12.49
N MET A 272 6.55 33.71 11.35
CA MET A 272 7.93 33.99 10.93
C MET A 272 8.16 35.48 10.64
N GLN A 273 7.18 36.17 10.07
CA GLN A 273 7.25 37.62 9.85
C GLN A 273 7.22 38.39 11.17
N ALA A 274 6.39 37.98 12.13
CA ALA A 274 6.37 38.56 13.47
C ALA A 274 7.70 38.36 14.23
N LEU A 275 8.32 37.18 14.12
CA LEU A 275 9.65 36.90 14.68
C LEU A 275 10.75 37.74 14.04
N ARG A 276 10.66 37.99 12.73
CA ARG A 276 11.59 38.89 12.01
C ARG A 276 11.35 40.38 12.29
N SER A 277 10.21 40.73 12.85
CA SER A 277 9.84 42.12 13.19
C SER A 277 10.16 42.47 14.65
N GLN A 278 10.70 41.52 15.44
CA GLN A 278 11.22 41.82 16.77
C GLN A 278 12.56 42.56 16.65
N PRO A 279 12.69 43.79 17.18
CA PRO A 279 13.95 44.51 17.18
C PRO A 279 14.95 43.76 18.07
N ILE A 280 16.11 43.42 17.49
CA ILE A 280 17.23 42.86 18.25
C ILE A 280 17.76 43.97 19.17
N SER A 281 17.37 43.96 20.45
CA SER A 281 17.95 44.86 21.45
C SER A 281 19.30 44.32 21.89
N PHE A 282 20.39 44.81 21.28
CA PHE A 282 21.73 44.63 21.81
C PHE A 282 21.94 45.57 23.00
N SER A 283 21.81 45.06 24.22
CA SER A 283 22.34 45.74 25.41
C SER A 283 23.84 45.45 25.52
N PHE A 284 24.66 46.36 25.00
CA PHE A 284 26.10 46.36 25.27
C PHE A 284 26.34 46.88 26.68
N GLN A 285 26.82 46.02 27.57
CA GLN A 285 27.22 46.40 28.92
C GLN A 285 28.76 46.39 28.95
N PRO A 286 29.44 47.55 29.03
CA PRO A 286 30.89 47.59 29.01
C PRO A 286 31.46 47.01 30.32
N PRO A 287 32.55 46.23 30.27
CA PRO A 287 33.27 45.78 31.46
C PRO A 287 33.90 46.97 32.19
N GLN A 288 33.90 46.91 33.53
CA GLN A 288 34.42 47.94 34.44
C GLN A 288 35.92 48.16 34.31
#